data_AF-A0A5K0XTU9-F1
#
_entry.id   AF-A0A5K0XTU9-F1
#
_cell.length_a   1.000
_cell.length_b   1.000
_cell.length_c   1.000
_cell.angle_alpha   90.00
_cell.angle_beta   90.00
_cell.angle_gamma   90.00
#
_symmetry.space_group_name_H-M   'P 1'
#
loop_
_entity.id
_entity.type
_entity.pdbx_description
1 polymer ?
#
loop_
_entity_poly.entity_id
_entity_poly.type
_entity_poly.pdbx_seq_one_letter_code
_entity_poly.pdbx_strand_id
1 'polypeptide(L)' 'IEVMSGNVVKDIQPQFDELEKCPGRGIIITGAAPQGSGFDFFSRFFCPKLGITE' A
#
# COMPACT_ATOMS: atom_id res chain seq x y z
N ILE A 1 2.60 -6.13 -2.78
CA ILE A 1 4.03 -5.74 -2.71
C ILE A 1 4.40 -5.69 -1.25
N GLU A 2 5.52 -6.30 -0.89
CA GLU A 2 6.06 -6.25 0.47
C GLU A 2 7.17 -5.19 0.55
N VAL A 3 7.20 -4.42 1.63
CA VAL A 3 8.18 -3.36 1.88
C VAL A 3 8.84 -3.51 3.25
N MET A 4 9.97 -2.83 3.46
CA MET A 4 10.85 -3.07 4.63
C MET A 4 10.21 -2.78 6.00
N SER A 5 9.17 -1.94 6.08
CA SER A 5 8.45 -1.67 7.34
C SER A 5 7.09 -1.02 7.13
N GLY A 6 6.26 -1.03 8.17
CA GLY A 6 4.97 -0.36 8.22
C GLY A 6 5.08 1.17 8.19
N ASN A 7 6.23 1.75 8.56
CA ASN A 7 6.49 3.17 8.33
C ASN A 7 6.57 3.47 6.83
N VAL A 8 7.23 2.61 6.05
CA VAL A 8 7.26 2.76 4.58
C VAL A 8 5.86 2.62 3.98
N VAL A 9 5.04 1.70 4.50
CA VAL A 9 3.63 1.58 4.08
C VAL A 9 2.88 2.90 4.37
N LYS A 10 3.02 3.44 5.58
CA LYS A 10 2.36 4.68 6.01
C LYS A 10 2.75 5.89 5.16
N ASP A 11 4.04 6.04 4.85
CA ASP A 11 4.57 7.26 4.24
C ASP A 11 4.53 7.24 2.71
N ILE A 12 4.19 6.10 2.08
CA ILE A 12 4.09 5.98 0.62
C ILE A 12 3.08 6.97 0.04
N GLN A 13 3.47 7.63 -1.06
CA GLN A 13 2.61 8.47 -1.87
C GLN A 13 2.51 7.84 -3.27
N PRO A 14 1.42 7.12 -3.60
CA PRO A 14 1.27 6.45 -4.87
C PRO A 14 1.15 7.44 -6.03
N GLN A 15 1.74 7.11 -7.18
CA GLN A 15 1.48 7.79 -8.45
C GLN A 15 0.29 7.11 -9.12
N PHE A 16 -0.93 7.60 -8.89
CA PHE A 16 -2.16 6.91 -9.30
C PHE A 16 -2.24 6.65 -10.82
N ASP A 17 -1.82 7.60 -11.64
CA ASP A 17 -1.79 7.46 -13.11
C ASP A 17 -0.92 6.27 -13.57
N GLU A 18 0.14 5.95 -12.81
CA GLU A 18 0.98 4.77 -13.09
C GLU A 18 0.32 3.49 -12.55
N LEU A 19 -0.35 3.56 -11.40
CA LEU A 19 -1.07 2.42 -10.83
C LEU A 19 -2.23 1.95 -11.72
N GLU A 20 -2.89 2.88 -12.42
CA GLU A 20 -3.92 2.54 -13.41
C GLU A 20 -3.38 1.73 -14.60
N LYS A 21 -2.08 1.82 -14.89
CA LYS A 21 -1.45 1.06 -15.97
C LYS A 21 -1.02 -0.34 -15.52
N CYS A 22 -0.81 -0.56 -14.22
CA CYS A 22 -0.38 -1.85 -13.68
C CYS A 22 -1.41 -2.97 -13.94
N PRO A 23 -1.01 -4.22 -14.22
CA PRO A 23 -1.96 -5.33 -14.39
C PRO A 23 -2.72 -5.62 -13.09
N GLY A 24 -3.92 -6.20 -13.20
CA GLY A 24 -4.79 -6.50 -12.06
C GLY A 24 -5.76 -5.38 -11.68
N ARG A 25 -6.44 -5.56 -10.54
CA ARG A 25 -7.49 -4.63 -10.04
C ARG A 25 -6.91 -3.46 -9.25
N GLY A 26 -5.93 -3.73 -8.41
CA GLY A 26 -5.26 -2.74 -7.56
C GLY A 26 -3.99 -3.32 -6.95
N ILE A 27 -3.30 -2.53 -6.14
CA ILE A 27 -2.04 -2.88 -5.51
C ILE A 27 -2.21 -2.82 -3.99
N ILE A 28 -1.91 -3.93 -3.32
CA ILE A 28 -1.76 -3.98 -1.86
C ILE A 28 -0.27 -3.81 -1.55
N ILE A 29 0.04 -2.90 -0.61
CA ILE A 29 1.39 -2.71 -0.07
C ILE A 29 1.36 -3.09 1.41
N THR A 30 2.27 -3.97 1.83
CA THR A 30 2.31 -4.53 3.19
C THR A 30 3.73 -4.48 3.75
N GLY A 31 3.86 -4.24 5.05
CA GLY A 31 5.15 -4.27 5.76
C GLY A 31 4.97 -4.48 7.26
N ALA A 32 5.99 -5.05 7.91
CA ALA A 32 5.99 -5.34 9.34
C ALA A 32 5.71 -4.09 10.18
N ALA A 33 4.77 -4.16 11.12
CA ALA A 33 4.32 -2.97 11.84
C ALA A 33 5.45 -2.39 12.71
N PRO A 34 5.45 -1.07 12.97
CA PRO A 34 6.42 -0.47 13.86
C PRO A 34 6.37 -1.09 15.25
N GLN A 35 7.53 -1.22 15.91
CA GLN A 35 7.60 -1.78 17.25
C GLN A 35 6.73 -0.98 18.22
N GLY A 36 5.97 -1.68 19.07
CA GLY A 36 5.06 -1.04 20.02
C GLY A 36 3.71 -0.61 19.44
N SER A 37 3.44 -0.87 18.15
CA SER A 37 2.14 -0.59 17.53
C SER A 37 1.01 -1.51 18.00
N GLY A 38 1.33 -2.69 18.53
CA GLY A 38 0.34 -3.71 18.92
C GLY A 38 -0.20 -4.54 17.75
N PHE A 39 0.34 -4.35 16.54
CA PHE A 39 -0.04 -5.08 15.33
C PHE A 39 1.16 -5.83 14.75
N ASP A 40 0.88 -6.80 13.88
CA ASP A 40 1.93 -7.57 13.20
C ASP A 40 2.43 -6.86 11.93
N PHE A 41 1.51 -6.23 11.18
CA PHE A 41 1.82 -5.54 9.93
C PHE A 41 0.83 -4.41 9.64
N PHE A 42 1.24 -3.47 8.79
CA PHE A 42 0.36 -2.49 8.17
C PHE A 42 0.20 -2.80 6.69
N SER A 43 -1.01 -2.55 6.17
CA SER A 43 -1.30 -2.65 4.74
C SER A 43 -2.11 -1.45 4.27
N ARG A 44 -1.86 -1.01 3.02
CA ARG A 44 -2.69 -0.06 2.27
C ARG A 44 -3.02 -0.67 0.92
N PHE A 45 -4.23 -0.43 0.43
CA PHE A 45 -4.69 -0.96 -0.86
C PHE A 45 -5.07 0.19 -1.77
N PHE A 46 -4.55 0.22 -2.99
CA PHE A 46 -4.84 1.27 -3.97
C PHE A 46 -5.51 0.65 -5.19
N CYS A 47 -6.68 1.12 -5.60
CA CYS A 47 -7.48 0.52 -6.67
C CYS A 47 -8.04 1.56 -7.66
N PRO A 48 -7.19 2.45 -8.22
CA PRO A 48 -7.65 3.62 -8.96
C PRO A 48 -8.43 3.26 -10.24
N LYS A 49 -8.16 2.10 -10.84
CA LYS A 49 -8.93 1.55 -11.98
C LYS A 49 -10.43 1.40 -11.70
N LEU A 50 -10.80 1.25 -10.43
CA LEU A 50 -12.20 1.15 -10.00
C LEU A 50 -12.71 2.47 -9.40
N GLY A 51 -11.98 3.57 -9.58
CA GLY A 51 -12.29 4.88 -9.01
C GLY A 51 -11.99 5.00 -7.52
N ILE A 52 -11.28 4.04 -6.92
CA ILE A 52 -10.96 4.01 -5.49
C ILE A 52 -9.46 4.28 -5.33
N THR A 53 -9.13 5.48 -4.87
CA THR A 53 -7.72 5.87 -4.69
C THR A 53 -7.07 5.06 -3.57
N GLU A 54 -7.74 4.82 -2.45
CA GLU A 54 -7.27 3.97 -1.34
C GLU A 54 -8.44 3.37 -0.55
#